data_AF-A0A7J2K8F0-F1
#
_entry.id   AF-A0A7J2K8F0-F1
#
_cell.length_a   1.000
_cell.length_b   1.000
_cell.length_c   1.000
_cell.angle_alpha   90.00
_cell.angle_beta   90.00
_cell.angle_gamma   90.00
#
_symmetry.space_group_name_H-M   'P 1'
#
loop_
_entity.id
_entity.type
_entity.pdbx_description
1 polymer ?
#
loop_
_entity_poly.entity_id
_entity_poly.type
_entity_poly.pdbx_seq_one_letter_code
_entity_poly.pdbx_strand_id
1 'polypeptide(L)'
;MKIANLSREAKERLLENVSRKASYYEQEYHGCCEATLLALLESFNIPLTHLRVATGFAAGIGLRGLTCGALCGGVMAIGLIFGRSYEDYISHDPAGKHYVALRLAKTFVDKFREQFGGTTCKEIQTRILGRWYDLWDRDQYKMFNEVGGHDPRGCPSVCGKAARLAAEIILDELSRRKD
;
A
#
# COMPACT_ATOMS: atom_id res chain seq x y z
N MET A 1 19.24 0.38 9.42
CA MET A 1 19.95 -0.73 10.11
C MET A 1 19.29 -1.24 11.41
N LYS A 2 18.58 -0.43 12.23
CA LYS A 2 17.92 -0.91 13.47
C LYS A 2 16.63 -1.73 13.29
N ILE A 3 15.95 -1.61 12.14
CA ILE A 3 14.62 -2.20 11.90
C ILE A 3 14.67 -3.72 11.62
N ALA A 4 15.83 -4.24 11.21
CA ALA A 4 15.95 -5.66 10.83
C ALA A 4 16.17 -6.62 12.03
N ASN A 5 16.20 -6.13 13.28
CA ASN A 5 16.40 -6.90 14.52
C ASN A 5 15.35 -6.53 15.58
N LEU A 6 14.11 -6.30 15.17
CA LEU A 6 13.06 -5.98 16.11
C LEU A 6 12.68 -7.22 16.93
N SER A 7 12.51 -7.05 18.25
CA SER A 7 11.82 -8.06 19.04
C SER A 7 10.41 -8.27 18.49
N ARG A 8 9.78 -9.39 18.81
CA ARG A 8 8.40 -9.66 18.37
C ARG A 8 7.45 -8.52 18.76
N GLU A 9 7.57 -7.97 19.97
CA GLU A 9 6.77 -6.86 20.45
C GLU A 9 7.08 -5.56 19.71
N ALA A 10 8.35 -5.31 19.37
CA ALA A 10 8.74 -4.12 18.63
C ALA A 10 8.29 -4.19 17.16
N LYS A 11 8.33 -5.37 16.54
CA LYS A 11 7.76 -5.64 15.22
C LYS A 11 6.25 -5.36 15.24
N GLU A 12 5.53 -5.94 16.20
CA GLU A 12 4.09 -5.75 16.32
C GLU A 12 3.70 -4.29 16.51
N ARG A 13 4.41 -3.55 17.37
CA ARG A 13 4.19 -2.10 17.54
C ARG A 13 4.41 -1.31 16.25
N LEU A 14 5.42 -1.68 15.45
CA LEU A 14 5.67 -1.03 14.16
C LEU A 14 4.52 -1.31 13.19
N LEU A 15 4.09 -2.57 13.09
CA LEU A 15 2.99 -3.00 12.21
C LEU A 15 1.68 -2.29 12.56
N GLU A 16 1.37 -2.18 13.85
CA GLU A 16 0.18 -1.47 14.31
C GLU A 16 0.26 0.03 14.02
N ASN A 17 1.43 0.64 14.22
CA ASN A 17 1.62 2.05 13.91
C ASN A 17 1.51 2.34 12.41
N VAL A 18 2.07 1.48 11.54
CA VAL A 18 1.91 1.58 10.08
C VAL A 18 0.44 1.51 9.69
N SER A 19 -0.28 0.51 10.23
CA SER A 19 -1.71 0.32 9.98
C SER A 19 -2.52 1.56 10.35
N ARG A 20 -2.34 2.03 11.59
CA ARG A 20 -3.04 3.19 12.12
C ARG A 20 -2.77 4.45 11.30
N LYS A 21 -1.52 4.69 10.91
CA LYS A 21 -1.13 5.85 10.09
C LYS A 21 -1.79 5.81 8.72
N ALA A 22 -1.73 4.68 8.01
CA ALA A 22 -2.32 4.58 6.67
C ALA A 22 -3.84 4.75 6.70
N SER A 23 -4.53 4.20 7.70
CA SER A 23 -5.97 4.46 7.90
C SER A 23 -6.24 5.94 8.15
N TYR A 24 -5.50 6.56 9.08
CA TYR A 24 -5.65 7.97 9.42
C TYR A 24 -5.42 8.90 8.22
N TYR A 25 -4.36 8.66 7.44
CA TYR A 25 -4.07 9.52 6.29
C TYR A 25 -5.14 9.44 5.21
N GLU A 26 -5.73 8.27 4.97
CA GLU A 26 -6.83 8.17 4.00
C GLU A 26 -8.10 8.84 4.53
N GLN A 27 -8.41 8.67 5.82
CA GLN A 27 -9.56 9.29 6.44
C GLN A 27 -9.49 10.81 6.42
N GLU A 28 -8.32 11.39 6.73
CA GLU A 28 -8.17 12.85 6.87
C GLU A 28 -7.79 13.56 5.56
N TYR A 29 -6.96 12.93 4.73
CA TYR A 29 -6.36 13.56 3.54
C TYR A 29 -6.75 12.86 2.23
N HIS A 30 -7.51 11.78 2.30
CA HIS A 30 -7.93 10.96 1.17
C HIS A 30 -6.71 10.37 0.43
N GLY A 31 -6.89 9.91 -0.81
CA GLY A 31 -5.79 9.38 -1.62
C GLY A 31 -5.25 8.06 -1.08
N CYS A 32 -5.97 6.96 -1.30
CA CYS A 32 -5.61 5.65 -0.75
C CYS A 32 -4.19 5.13 -1.08
N CYS A 33 -3.66 5.47 -2.26
CA CYS A 33 -2.26 5.15 -2.62
C CYS A 33 -1.27 5.99 -1.83
N GLU A 34 -1.50 7.30 -1.73
CA GLU A 34 -0.67 8.24 -0.98
C GLU A 34 -0.67 7.90 0.51
N ALA A 35 -1.85 7.68 1.10
CA ALA A 35 -1.99 7.30 2.50
C ALA A 35 -1.21 6.03 2.86
N THR A 36 -1.33 4.99 2.03
CA THR A 36 -0.62 3.71 2.23
C THR A 36 0.89 3.89 2.05
N LEU A 37 1.31 4.60 0.99
CA LEU A 37 2.72 4.84 0.72
C LEU A 37 3.35 5.70 1.82
N LEU A 38 2.72 6.81 2.23
CA LEU A 38 3.23 7.72 3.24
C LEU A 38 3.52 7.01 4.57
N ALA A 39 2.59 6.18 5.05
CA ALA A 39 2.77 5.42 6.28
C ALA A 39 4.00 4.48 6.20
N LEU A 40 4.25 3.89 5.03
CA LEU A 40 5.42 3.04 4.78
C LEU A 40 6.71 3.85 4.64
N LEU A 41 6.67 4.97 3.91
CA LEU A 41 7.83 5.85 3.74
C LEU A 41 8.36 6.32 5.10
N GLU A 42 7.48 6.82 5.97
CA GLU A 42 7.86 7.25 7.31
C GLU A 42 8.39 6.09 8.17
N SER A 43 7.75 4.93 8.11
CA SER A 43 8.10 3.79 8.98
C SER A 43 9.42 3.14 8.60
N PHE A 44 9.82 3.22 7.33
CA PHE A 44 11.08 2.69 6.82
C PHE A 44 12.15 3.77 6.57
N ASN A 45 11.89 5.02 6.96
CA ASN A 45 12.77 6.18 6.76
C ASN A 45 13.17 6.39 5.29
N ILE A 46 12.21 6.26 4.40
CA ILE A 46 12.37 6.52 2.96
C ILE A 46 12.00 7.99 2.70
N PRO A 47 12.71 8.72 1.81
CA PRO A 47 12.40 10.11 1.49
C PRO A 47 10.94 10.33 1.05
N LEU A 48 10.28 11.33 1.66
CA LEU A 48 8.88 11.67 1.35
C LEU A 48 8.69 12.29 -0.05
N THR A 49 9.78 12.62 -0.75
CA THR A 49 9.73 13.14 -2.13
C THR A 49 9.08 12.17 -3.10
N HIS A 50 9.07 10.87 -2.79
CA HIS A 50 8.40 9.85 -3.59
C HIS A 50 6.87 9.90 -3.51
N LEU A 51 6.29 10.53 -2.49
CA LEU A 51 4.82 10.54 -2.28
C LEU A 51 4.05 11.05 -3.52
N ARG A 52 4.57 12.09 -4.18
CA ARG A 52 3.94 12.72 -5.35
C ARG A 52 3.64 11.77 -6.52
N VAL A 53 4.37 10.65 -6.64
CA VAL A 53 4.14 9.69 -7.73
C VAL A 53 2.87 8.87 -7.48
N ALA A 54 2.37 8.83 -6.25
CA ALA A 54 1.19 8.06 -5.85
C ALA A 54 -0.14 8.77 -6.14
N THR A 55 -0.15 10.09 -6.31
CA THR A 55 -1.38 10.90 -6.49
C THR A 55 -2.24 10.38 -7.64
N GLY A 56 -1.62 10.09 -8.79
CA GLY A 56 -2.33 9.56 -9.97
C GLY A 56 -2.95 8.18 -9.79
N PHE A 57 -2.66 7.48 -8.69
CA PHE A 57 -3.12 6.11 -8.41
C PHE A 57 -4.43 6.07 -7.59
N ALA A 58 -4.91 7.23 -7.14
CA ALA A 58 -6.12 7.34 -6.31
C ALA A 58 -7.36 6.70 -6.97
N ALA A 59 -8.15 6.02 -6.12
CA ALA A 59 -9.37 5.27 -6.49
C ALA A 59 -9.22 4.40 -7.75
N GLY A 60 -8.05 3.78 -7.89
CA GLY A 60 -7.80 2.81 -8.94
C GLY A 60 -7.18 3.38 -10.21
N ILE A 61 -6.27 4.35 -10.08
CA ILE A 61 -5.58 5.10 -11.15
C ILE A 61 -6.40 6.24 -11.77
N GLY A 62 -6.57 7.36 -11.09
CA GLY A 62 -7.31 8.48 -11.67
C GLY A 62 -8.82 8.21 -11.69
N LEU A 63 -9.31 7.62 -10.59
CA LEU A 63 -10.73 7.43 -10.30
C LEU A 63 -11.46 6.44 -11.22
N ARG A 64 -10.72 5.50 -11.84
CA ARG A 64 -11.28 4.57 -12.84
C ARG A 64 -11.74 3.22 -12.29
N GLY A 65 -11.56 2.98 -10.99
CA GLY A 65 -11.98 1.73 -10.36
C GLY A 65 -11.10 0.51 -10.71
N LEU A 66 -9.90 0.73 -11.28
CA LEU A 66 -8.94 -0.35 -11.60
C LEU A 66 -8.13 -0.74 -10.36
N THR A 67 -6.87 -1.17 -10.49
CA THR A 67 -6.02 -1.66 -9.38
C THR A 67 -6.05 -0.75 -8.16
N CYS A 68 -6.41 -1.29 -7.00
CA CYS A 68 -6.58 -0.54 -5.77
C CYS A 68 -5.36 0.33 -5.43
N GLY A 69 -5.58 1.59 -5.08
CA GLY A 69 -4.49 2.50 -4.71
C GLY A 69 -3.70 2.01 -3.49
N ALA A 70 -4.35 1.43 -2.48
CA ALA A 70 -3.65 0.85 -1.32
C ALA A 70 -2.71 -0.30 -1.71
N LEU A 71 -3.12 -1.15 -2.67
CA LEU A 71 -2.26 -2.18 -3.23
C LEU A 71 -1.07 -1.55 -3.97
N CYS A 72 -1.31 -0.53 -4.80
CA CYS A 72 -0.24 0.19 -5.49
C CYS A 72 0.77 0.81 -4.52
N GLY A 73 0.32 1.48 -3.45
CA GLY A 73 1.19 2.10 -2.46
C GLY A 73 2.09 1.09 -1.75
N GLY A 74 1.56 -0.08 -1.40
CA GLY A 74 2.37 -1.16 -0.81
C GLY A 74 3.40 -1.75 -1.79
N VAL A 75 3.02 -1.96 -3.06
CA VAL A 75 3.95 -2.42 -4.11
C VAL A 75 5.05 -1.38 -4.37
N MET A 76 4.72 -0.09 -4.39
CA MET A 76 5.69 1.00 -4.52
C MET A 76 6.71 0.96 -3.38
N ALA A 77 6.27 0.82 -2.12
CA ALA A 77 7.18 0.74 -0.98
C ALA A 77 8.13 -0.47 -1.06
N ILE A 78 7.63 -1.64 -1.47
CA ILE A 78 8.47 -2.82 -1.72
C ILE A 78 9.52 -2.51 -2.78
N GLY A 79 9.12 -1.86 -3.88
CA GLY A 79 10.04 -1.45 -4.96
C GLY A 79 11.09 -0.44 -4.50
N LEU A 80 10.73 0.52 -3.67
CA LEU A 80 11.66 1.53 -3.13
C LEU A 80 12.75 0.92 -2.23
N ILE A 81 12.47 -0.22 -1.58
CA ILE A 81 13.42 -0.87 -0.67
C ILE A 81 14.24 -1.97 -1.37
N PHE A 82 13.59 -2.76 -2.23
CA PHE A 82 14.19 -3.99 -2.79
C PHE A 82 14.37 -3.98 -4.31
N GLY A 83 13.82 -2.98 -5.00
CA GLY A 83 13.90 -2.86 -6.45
C GLY A 83 15.28 -2.40 -6.94
N ARG A 84 15.37 -2.27 -8.27
CA ARG A 84 16.56 -1.80 -8.97
C ARG A 84 16.72 -0.29 -8.79
N SER A 85 17.94 0.16 -8.53
CA SER A 85 18.34 1.54 -8.83
C SER A 85 18.53 1.74 -10.34
N TYR A 86 18.85 2.97 -10.75
CA TYR A 86 19.24 3.25 -12.12
C TYR A 86 20.50 2.47 -12.51
N GLU A 87 21.50 2.40 -11.63
CA GLU A 87 22.75 1.68 -11.81
C GLU A 87 22.50 0.17 -11.96
N ASP A 88 21.63 -0.41 -11.13
CA ASP A 88 21.22 -1.82 -11.29
C ASP A 88 20.54 -2.04 -12.66
N TYR A 89 19.70 -1.09 -13.13
CA TYR A 89 19.02 -1.21 -14.42
C TYR A 89 20.01 -1.25 -15.60
N ILE A 90 20.94 -0.29 -15.67
CA ILE A 90 21.90 -0.19 -16.79
C ILE A 90 22.99 -1.26 -16.75
N SER A 91 23.26 -1.83 -15.57
CA SER A 91 24.21 -2.93 -15.38
C SER A 91 23.59 -4.32 -15.54
N HIS A 92 22.34 -4.41 -16.00
CA HIS A 92 21.60 -5.67 -16.17
C HIS A 92 21.35 -6.44 -14.86
N ASP A 93 21.26 -5.73 -13.74
CA ASP A 93 20.82 -6.23 -12.43
C ASP A 93 21.57 -7.49 -11.96
N PRO A 94 22.90 -7.43 -11.77
CA PRO A 94 23.71 -8.60 -11.41
C PRO A 94 23.31 -9.21 -10.06
N ALA A 95 22.69 -8.41 -9.18
CA ALA A 95 22.19 -8.85 -7.88
C ALA A 95 20.74 -9.42 -7.94
N GLY A 96 20.10 -9.44 -9.11
CA GLY A 96 18.75 -9.98 -9.30
C GLY A 96 17.65 -9.26 -8.51
N LYS A 97 17.84 -7.98 -8.18
CA LYS A 97 16.89 -7.17 -7.37
C LYS A 97 15.50 -7.09 -8.01
N HIS A 98 15.43 -7.11 -9.33
CA HIS A 98 14.18 -7.17 -10.09
C HIS A 98 13.31 -8.35 -9.64
N TYR A 99 13.86 -9.56 -9.63
CA TYR A 99 13.13 -10.75 -9.24
C TYR A 99 12.80 -10.79 -7.74
N VAL A 100 13.65 -10.20 -6.89
CA VAL A 100 13.31 -10.07 -5.47
C VAL A 100 12.09 -9.17 -5.28
N ALA A 101 12.09 -7.97 -5.88
CA ALA A 101 10.95 -7.07 -5.80
C ALA A 101 9.67 -7.71 -6.37
N LEU A 102 9.76 -8.42 -7.51
CA LEU A 102 8.63 -9.13 -8.11
C LEU A 102 8.08 -10.24 -7.20
N ARG A 103 8.94 -11.05 -6.58
CA ARG A 103 8.53 -12.12 -5.65
C ARG A 103 7.80 -11.56 -4.44
N LEU A 104 8.31 -10.47 -3.86
CA LEU A 104 7.69 -9.82 -2.71
C LEU A 104 6.37 -9.16 -3.09
N ALA A 105 6.31 -8.47 -4.24
CA ALA A 105 5.08 -7.91 -4.78
C ALA A 105 4.03 -8.99 -5.06
N LYS A 106 4.42 -10.13 -5.66
CA LYS A 106 3.53 -11.29 -5.86
C LYS A 106 2.95 -11.76 -4.53
N THR A 107 3.81 -11.95 -3.51
CA THR A 107 3.39 -12.40 -2.19
C THR A 107 2.40 -11.41 -1.55
N PHE A 108 2.66 -10.11 -1.71
CA PHE A 108 1.77 -9.07 -1.21
C PHE A 108 0.43 -9.06 -1.94
N VAL A 109 0.42 -9.14 -3.28
CA VAL A 109 -0.80 -9.20 -4.09
C VAL A 109 -1.65 -10.42 -3.72
N ASP A 110 -1.03 -11.59 -3.54
CA ASP A 110 -1.73 -12.82 -3.17
C ASP A 110 -2.41 -12.68 -1.80
N LYS A 111 -1.68 -12.22 -0.78
CA LYS A 111 -2.23 -11.97 0.58
C LYS A 111 -3.29 -10.88 0.58
N PHE A 112 -3.07 -9.80 -0.19
CA PHE A 112 -4.04 -8.72 -0.34
C PHE A 112 -5.34 -9.25 -0.94
N ARG A 113 -5.25 -10.02 -2.04
CA ARG A 113 -6.42 -10.61 -2.69
C ARG A 113 -7.17 -11.55 -1.76
N GLU A 114 -6.46 -12.37 -0.97
CA GLU A 114 -7.07 -13.24 0.04
C GLU A 114 -7.85 -12.43 1.08
N GLN A 115 -7.27 -11.32 1.56
CA GLN A 115 -7.87 -10.49 2.60
C GLN A 115 -9.09 -9.68 2.11
N PHE A 116 -9.06 -9.18 0.87
CA PHE A 116 -10.09 -8.26 0.37
C PHE A 116 -10.99 -8.86 -0.72
N GLY A 117 -10.71 -10.08 -1.17
CA GLY A 117 -11.48 -10.78 -2.21
C GLY A 117 -11.31 -10.23 -3.63
N GLY A 118 -10.33 -9.35 -3.85
CA GLY A 118 -10.08 -8.71 -5.14
C GLY A 118 -8.85 -7.82 -5.09
N THR A 119 -8.45 -7.29 -6.25
CA THR A 119 -7.29 -6.38 -6.36
C THR A 119 -7.67 -5.03 -6.98
N THR A 120 -8.88 -4.91 -7.52
CA THR A 120 -9.40 -3.67 -8.09
C THR A 120 -10.22 -2.88 -7.06
N CYS A 121 -10.24 -1.56 -7.21
CA CYS A 121 -11.05 -0.67 -6.40
C CYS A 121 -12.55 -0.95 -6.59
N LYS A 122 -12.97 -1.39 -7.79
CA LYS A 122 -14.32 -1.90 -8.06
C LYS A 122 -14.71 -3.07 -7.16
N GLU A 123 -13.90 -4.13 -7.14
CA GLU A 123 -14.16 -5.32 -6.33
C GLU A 123 -14.18 -4.96 -4.84
N ILE A 124 -13.21 -4.17 -4.38
CA ILE A 124 -13.06 -3.81 -2.99
C ILE A 124 -14.23 -2.94 -2.53
N GLN A 125 -14.54 -1.83 -3.23
CA GLN A 125 -15.69 -0.98 -2.89
C GLN A 125 -16.99 -1.78 -2.88
N THR A 126 -17.20 -2.66 -3.86
CA THR A 126 -18.39 -3.53 -3.87
C THR A 126 -18.47 -4.39 -2.61
N ARG A 127 -17.35 -4.92 -2.15
CA ARG A 127 -17.30 -5.74 -0.92
C ARG A 127 -17.53 -4.94 0.36
N ILE A 128 -16.91 -3.77 0.48
CA ILE A 128 -16.91 -3.00 1.75
C ILE A 128 -18.02 -1.94 1.83
N LEU A 129 -18.54 -1.47 0.69
CA LEU A 129 -19.58 -0.42 0.58
C LEU A 129 -20.85 -0.91 -0.12
N GLY A 130 -20.87 -2.14 -0.65
CA GLY A 130 -22.03 -2.75 -1.30
C GLY A 130 -22.14 -2.49 -2.82
N ARG A 131 -21.41 -1.50 -3.36
CA ARG A 131 -21.25 -1.28 -4.81
C ARG A 131 -19.98 -0.48 -5.10
N TRP A 132 -19.60 -0.43 -6.37
CA TRP A 132 -18.64 0.54 -6.87
C TRP A 132 -19.32 1.88 -7.20
N TYR A 133 -18.58 2.97 -7.04
CA TYR A 133 -18.98 4.32 -7.38
C TYR A 133 -18.00 4.91 -8.40
N ASP A 134 -18.53 5.44 -9.50
CA ASP A 134 -17.73 6.24 -10.42
C ASP A 134 -17.51 7.63 -9.81
N LEU A 135 -16.27 7.93 -9.41
CA LEU A 135 -15.98 9.19 -8.71
C LEU A 135 -15.80 10.37 -9.67
N TRP A 136 -15.85 10.15 -10.99
CA TRP A 136 -16.01 11.24 -11.97
C TRP A 136 -17.46 11.73 -12.09
N ASP A 137 -18.43 10.89 -11.71
CA ASP A 137 -19.83 11.26 -11.58
C ASP A 137 -20.05 11.94 -10.22
N ARG A 138 -20.55 13.17 -10.25
CA ARG A 138 -20.72 13.99 -9.05
C ARG A 138 -21.74 13.43 -8.07
N ASP A 139 -22.82 12.84 -8.56
CA ASP A 139 -23.86 12.26 -7.71
C ASP A 139 -23.35 10.98 -7.06
N GLN A 140 -22.65 10.15 -7.82
CA GLN A 140 -22.00 8.96 -7.27
C GLN A 140 -20.87 9.30 -6.29
N TYR A 141 -20.10 10.37 -6.53
CA TYR A 141 -19.11 10.84 -5.56
C TYR A 141 -19.76 11.29 -4.25
N LYS A 142 -20.91 11.98 -4.31
CA LYS A 142 -21.68 12.34 -3.11
C LYS A 142 -22.16 11.09 -2.38
N MET A 143 -22.74 10.13 -3.11
CA MET A 143 -23.18 8.85 -2.52
C MET A 143 -22.01 8.09 -1.86
N PHE A 144 -20.84 8.06 -2.49
CA PHE A 144 -19.63 7.43 -1.94
C PHE A 144 -19.26 8.03 -0.57
N ASN A 145 -19.33 9.35 -0.43
CA ASN A 145 -19.09 10.01 0.84
C ASN A 145 -20.17 9.70 1.87
N GLU A 146 -21.45 9.72 1.47
CA GLU A 146 -22.59 9.45 2.36
C GLU A 146 -22.60 8.02 2.92
N VAL A 147 -22.16 7.03 2.14
CA VAL A 147 -22.04 5.64 2.62
C VAL A 147 -20.78 5.38 3.45
N GLY A 148 -19.99 6.42 3.73
CA GLY A 148 -18.78 6.30 4.55
C GLY A 148 -17.58 5.76 3.78
N GLY A 149 -17.40 6.15 2.52
CA GLY A 149 -16.23 5.78 1.71
C GLY A 149 -14.89 6.10 2.39
N HIS A 150 -14.84 7.20 3.16
CA HIS A 150 -13.70 7.65 3.97
C HIS A 150 -13.85 7.36 5.47
N ASP A 151 -14.89 6.62 5.89
CA ASP A 151 -15.07 6.23 7.29
C ASP A 151 -14.10 5.09 7.66
N PRO A 152 -13.82 4.83 8.96
CA PRO A 152 -12.93 3.75 9.40
C PRO A 152 -13.25 2.34 8.89
N ARG A 153 -14.46 2.12 8.33
CA ARG A 153 -14.89 0.84 7.71
C ARG A 153 -14.73 0.84 6.18
N GLY A 154 -14.55 2.00 5.57
CA GLY A 154 -14.38 2.22 4.14
C GLY A 154 -12.94 2.01 3.66
N CYS A 155 -12.50 2.87 2.73
CA CYS A 155 -11.13 2.91 2.20
C CYS A 155 -10.02 3.00 3.27
N PRO A 156 -10.18 3.72 4.41
CA PRO A 156 -9.18 3.73 5.48
C PRO A 156 -8.83 2.33 5.98
N SER A 157 -9.84 1.47 6.14
CA SER A 157 -9.65 0.10 6.64
C SER A 157 -8.78 -0.73 5.69
N VAL A 158 -8.91 -0.49 4.38
CA VAL A 158 -8.13 -1.16 3.34
C VAL A 158 -6.69 -0.65 3.37
N CYS A 159 -6.49 0.66 3.48
CA CYS A 159 -5.17 1.28 3.59
C CYS A 159 -4.38 0.76 4.79
N GLY A 160 -4.98 0.75 5.99
CA GLY A 160 -4.32 0.26 7.20
C GLY A 160 -3.87 -1.20 7.08
N LYS A 161 -4.79 -2.08 6.67
CA LYS A 161 -4.51 -3.50 6.48
C LYS A 161 -3.46 -3.75 5.38
N ALA A 162 -3.55 -3.04 4.25
CA ALA A 162 -2.59 -3.16 3.15
C ALA A 162 -1.19 -2.68 3.55
N ALA A 163 -1.10 -1.55 4.24
CA ALA A 163 0.17 -1.02 4.74
C ALA A 163 0.80 -1.98 5.75
N ARG A 164 0.00 -2.55 6.67
CA ARG A 164 0.45 -3.57 7.62
C ARG A 164 1.01 -4.80 6.91
N LEU A 165 0.29 -5.37 5.95
CA LEU A 165 0.74 -6.53 5.17
C LEU A 165 2.06 -6.24 4.42
N ALA A 166 2.15 -5.08 3.75
CA ALA A 166 3.37 -4.69 3.05
C ALA A 166 4.54 -4.54 4.02
N ALA A 167 4.33 -3.88 5.16
CA ALA A 167 5.36 -3.72 6.19
C ALA A 167 5.82 -5.06 6.77
N GLU A 168 4.92 -6.01 7.01
CA GLU A 168 5.27 -7.35 7.49
C GLU A 168 6.19 -8.07 6.49
N ILE A 169 5.84 -8.06 5.19
CA ILE A 169 6.64 -8.66 4.13
C ILE A 169 8.03 -8.00 4.03
N ILE A 170 8.09 -6.67 4.14
CA ILE A 170 9.34 -5.91 4.12
C ILE A 170 10.22 -6.32 5.31
N LEU A 171 9.67 -6.38 6.52
CA LEU A 171 10.40 -6.75 7.73
C LEU A 171 10.94 -8.18 7.64
N ASP A 172 10.12 -9.13 7.19
CA ASP A 172 10.52 -10.53 7.03
C ASP A 172 11.68 -10.68 6.06
N GLU A 173 11.63 -9.98 4.92
CA GLU A 173 12.73 -10.00 3.95
C GLU A 173 14.00 -9.34 4.50
N LEU A 174 13.89 -8.21 5.20
CA LEU A 174 15.03 -7.55 5.85
C LEU A 174 15.70 -8.44 6.91
N SER A 175 14.93 -9.30 7.58
CA SER A 175 15.46 -10.28 8.52
C SER A 175 16.15 -11.45 7.81
N ARG A 176 15.63 -11.94 6.67
CA ARG A 176 16.25 -13.05 5.92
C ARG A 176 17.59 -12.72 5.28
N ARG A 177 17.77 -11.50 4.75
CA ARG A 177 19.02 -11.08 4.05
C ARG A 177 20.25 -10.95 4.98
N LYS A 178 20.16 -11.45 6.20
CA LYS A 178 21.23 -11.49 7.19
C LYS A 178 21.86 -12.87 7.33
N ASP A 179 21.16 -13.91 6.89
CA ASP A 179 21.68 -15.27 6.77
C ASP A 179 22.32 -15.45 5.37
#